data_AF-A0A918VGG9-F1
#
_entry.id   AF-A0A918VGG9-F1
#
_cell.length_a   1.000
_cell.length_b   1.000
_cell.length_c   1.000
_cell.angle_alpha   90.00
_cell.angle_beta   90.00
_cell.angle_gamma   90.00
#
_symmetry.space_group_name_H-M   'P 1'
#
loop_
_entity.id
_entity.type
_entity.pdbx_description
1 polymer ?
#
loop_
_entity_poly.entity_id
_entity_poly.type
_entity_poly.pdbx_seq_one_letter_code
_entity_poly.pdbx_strand_id
1 'polypeptide(L)' 'MKISLRRVDDSIICTLPNGRELELVMICAIGEDHRVELDLRYAEQIIERIPQRLFRPD' A
#
# COMPACT_ATOMS: atom_id res chain seq x y z
N MET A 1 10.54 11.74 0.82
CA MET A 1 10.50 10.26 0.92
C MET A 1 9.83 9.73 -0.34
N LYS A 2 10.41 8.75 -1.02
CA LYS A 2 9.78 8.15 -2.21
C LYS A 2 9.27 6.76 -1.82
N ILE A 3 7.95 6.64 -1.70
CA ILE A 3 7.25 5.34 -1.57
C ILE A 3 6.91 4.90 -3.00
N SER A 4 7.01 3.60 -3.29
CA SER A 4 6.54 3.04 -4.55
C SER A 4 5.50 1.99 -4.31
N LEU A 5 4.43 2.04 -5.09
CA LEU A 5 3.31 1.11 -5.03
C LEU A 5 3.24 0.32 -6.32
N ARG A 6 3.00 -0.97 -6.20
CA ARG A 6 2.69 -1.86 -7.33
C ARG A 6 1.58 -2.82 -6.94
N ARG A 7 0.70 -3.14 -7.89
CA ARG A 7 -0.32 -4.18 -7.70
C ARG A 7 0.27 -5.55 -8.02
N VAL A 8 -0.09 -6.54 -7.22
CA VAL A 8 0.20 -7.97 -7.44
C VAL A 8 -1.11 -8.72 -7.16
N ASP A 9 -1.76 -9.21 -8.21
CA ASP A 9 -3.06 -9.90 -8.12
C ASP A 9 -4.11 -9.11 -7.33
N ASP A 10 -4.45 -9.58 -6.13
CA ASP A 10 -5.44 -8.98 -5.21
C ASP A 10 -4.78 -8.13 -4.09
N SER A 11 -3.47 -7.92 -4.17
CA SER A 11 -2.66 -7.18 -3.20
C SER A 11 -1.98 -5.96 -3.80
N ILE A 12 -1.64 -5.00 -2.96
CA ILE A 12 -0.75 -3.88 -3.28
C ILE A 12 0.53 -4.02 -2.46
N ILE A 13 1.67 -4.09 -3.15
CA ILE A 13 2.99 -4.08 -2.52
C ILE A 13 3.47 -2.64 -2.43
N CYS A 14 3.76 -2.21 -1.21
CA CYS A 14 4.32 -0.92 -0.87
C CYS A 14 5.78 -1.08 -0.47
N THR A 15 6.69 -0.52 -1.28
CA THR A 15 8.11 -0.42 -0.92
C THR A 15 8.36 0.89 -0.19
N LEU A 16 8.86 0.77 1.03
CA LEU A 16 9.18 1.88 1.92
C LEU A 16 10.57 2.46 1.63
N PRO A 17 10.87 3.69 2.05
CA PRO A 17 12.17 4.32 1.81
C PRO A 17 13.37 3.59 2.43
N ASN A 18 13.15 2.75 3.46
CA ASN A 18 14.17 1.89 4.06
C ASN A 18 14.30 0.53 3.36
N GLY A 19 13.61 0.32 2.23
CA GLY A 19 13.64 -0.92 1.46
C GLY A 19 12.74 -2.04 2.01
N ARG A 20 12.04 -1.82 3.14
CA ARG A 20 11.04 -2.78 3.62
C ARG A 20 9.83 -2.80 2.69
N GLU A 21 9.27 -3.97 2.48
CA GLU A 21 8.02 -4.14 1.75
C GLU A 21 6.87 -4.37 2.73
N LEU A 22 5.73 -3.76 2.44
CA LEU A 22 4.44 -4.01 3.09
C LEU A 22 3.46 -4.53 2.06
N GLU A 23 2.79 -5.62 2.38
CA GLU A 23 1.67 -6.11 1.58
C GLU A 23 0.36 -5.56 2.14
N LEU A 24 -0.37 -4.85 1.30
CA LEU A 24 -1.72 -4.38 1.55
C LEU A 24 -2.67 -5.33 0.83
N VAL A 25 -3.27 -6.23 1.60
CA VAL A 25 -4.34 -7.10 1.09
C VAL A 25 -5.63 -6.29 1.03
N MET A 26 -6.16 -6.09 -0.16
CA MET A 26 -7.45 -5.44 -0.36
C MET A 26 -8.55 -6.47 -0.06
N ILE A 27 -9.20 -6.36 1.09
CA ILE A 27 -10.36 -7.21 1.39
C ILE A 27 -11.56 -6.62 0.64
N CYS A 28 -11.76 -7.07 -0.60
CA CYS A 28 -12.90 -6.68 -1.41
C CYS A 28 -14.17 -7.35 -0.86
N ALA A 29 -15.20 -6.56 -0.55
CA ALA A 29 -16.52 -7.11 -0.32
C ALA A 29 -17.08 -7.66 -1.65
N ILE A 30 -17.73 -8.82 -1.60
CA ILE A 30 -18.30 -9.44 -2.81
C ILE A 30 -19.33 -8.48 -3.44
N GLY A 31 -19.11 -8.10 -4.69
CA GLY A 31 -20.03 -7.25 -5.47
C GLY A 31 -19.55 -5.81 -5.72
N GLU A 32 -18.38 -5.41 -5.20
CA GLU A 32 -17.79 -4.11 -5.54
C GLU A 32 -16.82 -4.21 -6.72
N ASP A 33 -17.07 -3.42 -7.77
CA ASP A 33 -16.16 -3.23 -8.90
C ASP A 33 -15.00 -2.31 -8.47
N HIS A 34 -13.81 -2.87 -8.29
CA HIS A 34 -12.61 -2.11 -7.96
C HIS A 34 -11.94 -1.52 -9.21
N ARG A 35 -11.77 -0.20 -9.20
CA ARG A 35 -10.91 0.50 -10.16
C ARG A 35 -9.50 0.59 -9.58
N VAL A 36 -8.52 0.08 -10.30
CA VAL A 36 -7.09 0.04 -9.88
C VAL A 36 -6.57 1.39 -9.40
N GLU A 37 -7.00 2.49 -10.02
CA GLU A 37 -6.58 3.84 -9.64
C GLU A 37 -7.12 4.27 -8.26
N LEU A 38 -8.32 3.82 -7.88
CA LEU A 38 -8.89 4.08 -6.55
C LEU A 38 -8.13 3.30 -5.49
N ASP A 39 -7.75 2.06 -5.79
CA ASP A 39 -7.05 1.16 -4.86
C ASP A 39 -5.66 1.70 -4.51
N LEU A 40 -4.92 2.19 -5.50
CA LEU A 40 -3.59 2.77 -5.28
C LEU A 40 -3.65 4.06 -4.46
N ARG A 41 -4.61 4.96 -4.73
CA ARG A 41 -4.80 6.18 -3.92
C ARG A 41 -5.18 5.85 -2.48
N TYR A 42 -6.02 4.83 -2.29
CA TYR A 42 -6.42 4.39 -0.96
C TYR A 42 -5.23 3.79 -0.20
N ALA A 43 -4.40 2.99 -0.87
CA ALA A 43 -3.14 2.49 -0.33
C ALA A 43 -2.22 3.64 0.10
N GLU A 44 -2.04 4.67 -0.74
CA GLU A 44 -1.25 5.88 -0.39
C GLU A 44 -1.76 6.52 0.91
N GLN A 45 -3.07 6.74 1.04
CA GLN A 45 -3.67 7.33 2.25
C GLN A 45 -3.46 6.47 3.49
N ILE A 46 -3.52 5.14 3.38
CA ILE A 46 -3.24 4.24 4.50
C ILE A 46 -1.77 4.37 4.91
N ILE A 47 -0.84 4.38 3.96
CA ILE A 47 0.60 4.46 4.23
C ILE A 47 0.98 5.79 4.88
N GLU A 48 0.35 6.89 4.49
CA GLU A 48 0.54 8.20 5.13
C GLU A 48 0.15 8.19 6.62
N ARG A 49 -0.78 7.32 7.02
CA ARG A 49 -1.20 7.16 8.41
C ARG A 49 -0.29 6.22 9.21
N ILE A 50 0.60 5.47 8.56
CA ILE A 50 1.53 4.58 9.25
C ILE A 50 2.56 5.42 10.03
N PRO A 51 2.80 5.14 11.33
CA PRO A 51 3.77 5.87 12.13
C PRO A 51 5.16 5.90 11.48
N GLN A 52 5.70 7.10 11.28
CA GLN A 52 6.93 7.31 10.51
C GLN A 52 8.17 6.60 11.07
N ARG A 53 8.14 6.25 12.37
CA ARG A 53 9.16 5.44 13.04
C ARG A 53 9.36 4.05 12.41
N LEU A 54 8.34 3.50 11.74
CA LEU A 54 8.41 2.20 11.06
C LEU A 54 9.21 2.25 9.76
N PHE A 55 9.50 3.45 9.25
CA PHE A 55 10.34 3.67 8.06
C PHE A 55 11.83 3.82 8.38
N ARG A 56 12.25 3.66 9.64
CA ARG A 56 13.68 3.65 9.99
C ARG A 56 14.26 2.25 9.75
N PRO A 57 15.46 2.12 9.16
CA PRO A 57 16.22 0.88 9.27
C PRO A 57 16.64 0.70 10.74
N ASP A 58 16.57 -0.53 11.24
CA ASP A 58 17.04 -0.90 12.59
C ASP A 58 18.56 -0.71 12.73
#